data_AF-A0A660S3X1-F1
#
_entry.id   AF-A0A660S3X1-F1
#
_cell.length_a   1.000
_cell.length_b   1.000
_cell.length_c   1.000
_cell.angle_alpha   90.00
_cell.angle_beta   90.00
_cell.angle_gamma   90.00
#
_symmetry.space_group_name_H-M   'P 1'
#
loop_
_entity.id
_entity.type
_entity.pdbx_description
1 polymer ?
#
loop_
_entity_poly.entity_id
_entity_poly.type
_entity_poly.pdbx_seq_one_letter_code
_entity_poly.pdbx_strand_id
1 'polypeptide(L)'
;MGGIEVEIIIGADHAGYSLKESIKNALKERGYEVEDVGTTSKTPVDYPFFAWKVAQGIASGQYDKGILICGSGIGMSIVANRIPGVRAALCNDCFLAKASRQHNDANLLVMGERDIGQARALEILDTWLNTQFAEGRHARRIEQIDSEYHVVDDYSFLKRFDPELVEGLEGEVNRQKYKLELIASENIASPWVRHVMSSVMTHKYAEGYPGKRYYGGCEFVDIAERLAIERLKKLFKCEYANVQPHSGTQANMAVYSSVLKPGDTILSMSLPHGGHLSHGSPVSFSGQLYNIVFYGVSKKTETIDYEEVRTLALKHRPKLILAGASAYPRIIDFKKFREIADEVNAYLMVDMAHIAGLIAADLHPSPIPFAHFVTSTTHKTMRGPRGGFILAKEEFAKVLNKSNFPGIQGGPMMHIIAAKALAFKEALTESFKQYQKQVVKNTKKLAEILQNAGYRLVSGGTDNHLFLIDLTERNITGKDAEKALDAAGITVNKNTIPFDTQSPFITSGIRLGTPAVTTRGMKEKEMETIAEFILRVLADIKNETTIQTVKKEVREFCACFPLFAWKIY
;
A
#
# COMPACT_ATOMS: atom_id res chain seq x y z
N MET A 1 37.29 -10.90 -18.45
CA MET A 1 36.24 -11.00 -17.41
C MET A 1 36.70 -10.12 -16.28
N GLY A 2 36.13 -8.92 -16.14
CA GLY A 2 36.47 -8.02 -15.02
C GLY A 2 35.91 -8.64 -13.74
N GLY A 3 36.80 -9.04 -12.83
CA GLY A 3 36.40 -9.46 -11.49
C GLY A 3 35.74 -8.28 -10.80
N ILE A 4 34.60 -8.52 -10.16
CA ILE A 4 33.98 -7.55 -9.26
C ILE A 4 34.99 -7.33 -8.13
N GLU A 5 35.64 -6.17 -8.08
CA GLU A 5 36.52 -5.79 -6.97
C GLU A 5 35.64 -5.70 -5.72
N VAL A 6 35.92 -6.56 -4.73
CA VAL A 6 35.16 -6.60 -3.48
C VAL A 6 35.56 -5.39 -2.65
N GLU A 7 34.60 -4.50 -2.36
CA GLU A 7 34.86 -3.29 -1.57
C GLU A 7 34.68 -3.58 -0.08
N ILE A 8 35.71 -3.30 0.73
CA ILE A 8 35.72 -3.55 2.17
C ILE A 8 35.73 -2.22 2.94
N ILE A 9 34.82 -2.09 3.90
CA ILE A 9 34.82 -0.96 4.84
C ILE A 9 35.33 -1.42 6.22
N ILE A 10 36.27 -0.68 6.80
CA ILE A 10 36.89 -0.99 8.08
C ILE A 10 36.77 0.17 9.08
N GLY A 11 36.55 -0.14 10.35
CA GLY A 11 36.48 0.86 11.42
C GLY A 11 36.99 0.34 12.76
N ALA A 12 37.61 1.23 13.54
CA ALA A 12 38.00 0.92 14.91
C ALA A 12 37.94 2.15 15.82
N ASP A 13 37.79 1.91 17.12
CA ASP A 13 38.09 2.90 18.14
C ASP A 13 39.60 2.89 18.47
N HIS A 14 39.99 3.74 19.42
CA HIS A 14 41.37 3.86 19.87
C HIS A 14 41.99 2.56 20.39
N ALA A 15 41.18 1.67 20.95
CA ALA A 15 41.63 0.40 21.51
C ALA A 15 41.84 -0.68 20.44
N GLY A 16 41.19 -0.55 19.27
CA GLY A 16 41.39 -1.42 18.10
C GLY A 16 42.30 -0.83 17.02
N TYR A 17 42.88 0.35 17.25
CA TYR A 17 43.61 1.11 16.22
C TYR A 17 44.80 0.33 15.65
N SER A 18 45.63 -0.29 16.51
CA SER A 18 46.86 -0.96 16.04
C SER A 18 46.50 -2.16 15.16
N LEU A 19 45.51 -2.94 15.58
CA LEU A 19 45.09 -4.11 14.82
C LEU A 19 44.38 -3.72 13.51
N LYS A 20 43.62 -2.62 13.51
CA LYS A 20 42.98 -2.06 12.31
C LYS A 20 43.99 -1.70 11.25
N GLU A 21 45.08 -1.02 11.60
CA GLU A 21 46.13 -0.67 10.64
C GLU A 21 46.79 -1.92 10.04
N SER A 22 47.08 -2.93 10.87
CA SER A 22 47.63 -4.21 10.40
C SER A 22 46.69 -4.94 9.44
N ILE A 23 45.39 -4.99 9.75
CA ILE A 23 44.39 -5.63 8.89
C ILE A 23 44.17 -4.85 7.60
N LYS A 24 44.09 -3.52 7.67
CA LYS A 24 43.96 -2.64 6.50
C LYS A 24 45.11 -2.87 5.52
N ASN A 25 46.35 -2.94 6.00
CA ASN A 25 47.51 -3.22 5.15
C ASN A 25 47.43 -4.63 4.53
N ALA A 26 47.10 -5.63 5.34
CA ALA A 26 46.94 -7.01 4.90
C ALA A 26 45.85 -7.16 3.81
N LEU A 27 44.75 -6.43 3.91
CA LEU A 27 43.68 -6.42 2.90
C LEU A 27 44.14 -5.77 1.59
N LYS A 28 44.84 -4.64 1.67
CA LYS A 28 45.41 -3.97 0.50
C LYS A 28 46.43 -4.84 -0.22
N GLU A 29 47.29 -5.56 0.52
CA GLU A 29 48.23 -6.53 -0.03
C GLU A 29 47.53 -7.70 -0.75
N ARG A 30 46.30 -8.04 -0.34
CA ARG A 30 45.45 -9.06 -0.98
C ARG A 30 44.64 -8.52 -2.17
N GLY A 31 44.79 -7.23 -2.51
CA GLY A 31 44.12 -6.59 -3.64
C GLY A 31 42.67 -6.15 -3.38
N TYR A 32 42.27 -5.99 -2.12
CA TYR A 32 40.97 -5.40 -1.79
C TYR A 32 41.04 -3.87 -1.78
N GLU A 33 40.00 -3.22 -2.28
CA GLU A 33 39.76 -1.79 -2.03
C GLU A 33 39.21 -1.62 -0.60
N VAL A 34 39.83 -0.72 0.17
CA VAL A 34 39.55 -0.58 1.61
C VAL A 34 39.26 0.86 1.98
N GLU A 35 38.03 1.12 2.41
CA GLU A 35 37.62 2.39 3.02
C GLU A 35 37.80 2.31 4.55
N ASP A 36 38.64 3.19 5.10
CA ASP A 36 38.90 3.28 6.55
C ASP A 36 38.13 4.45 7.16
N VAL A 37 37.04 4.14 7.85
CA VAL A 37 36.21 5.14 8.55
C VAL A 37 36.53 5.23 10.05
N GLY A 38 37.55 4.50 10.53
CA GLY A 38 37.95 4.40 11.94
C GLY A 38 38.77 5.58 12.45
N THR A 39 39.15 5.53 13.74
CA THR A 39 40.12 6.49 14.28
C THR A 39 41.48 6.38 13.60
N THR A 40 42.21 7.49 13.51
CA THR A 40 43.57 7.56 12.94
C THR A 40 44.67 7.61 14.01
N SER A 41 44.30 7.46 15.29
CA SER A 41 45.25 7.48 16.40
C SER A 41 44.77 6.66 17.60
N LYS A 42 45.67 6.46 18.57
CA LYS A 42 45.38 5.83 19.88
C LYS A 42 44.70 6.79 20.88
N THR A 43 44.35 8.01 20.47
CA THR A 43 43.64 8.96 21.32
C THR A 43 42.23 8.45 21.61
N PRO A 44 41.78 8.42 22.88
CA PRO A 44 40.46 7.92 23.26
C PRO A 44 39.31 8.55 22.47
N VAL A 45 38.46 7.66 21.93
CA VAL A 45 37.25 7.98 21.16
C VAL A 45 36.17 6.92 21.41
N ASP A 46 34.91 7.29 21.20
CA ASP A 46 33.76 6.40 21.39
C ASP A 46 33.51 5.51 20.17
N TYR A 47 33.45 4.20 20.43
CA TYR A 47 33.27 3.17 19.42
C TYR A 47 31.94 3.18 18.64
N PRO A 48 30.77 3.61 19.19
CA PRO A 48 29.48 3.45 18.49
C PRO A 48 29.42 4.17 17.14
N PHE A 49 30.08 5.31 17.00
CA PHE A 49 30.10 6.08 15.76
C PHE A 49 30.74 5.30 14.61
N PHE A 50 31.87 4.64 14.89
CA PHE A 50 32.60 3.84 13.91
C PHE A 50 31.84 2.56 13.55
N ALA A 51 31.31 1.85 14.55
CA ALA A 51 30.44 0.69 14.32
C ALA A 51 29.27 1.01 13.41
N TRP A 52 28.58 2.13 13.69
CA TRP A 52 27.41 2.54 12.93
C TRP A 52 27.76 2.86 11.47
N LYS A 53 28.86 3.58 11.20
CA LYS A 53 29.29 3.90 9.84
C LYS A 53 29.60 2.66 9.01
N VAL A 54 30.38 1.73 9.54
CA VAL A 54 30.71 0.48 8.85
C VAL A 54 29.43 -0.32 8.58
N ALA A 55 28.58 -0.50 9.60
CA ALA A 55 27.34 -1.24 9.48
C ALA A 55 26.35 -0.58 8.49
N GLN A 56 26.28 0.76 8.42
CA GLN A 56 25.49 1.44 7.40
C GLN A 56 25.99 1.19 5.97
N GLY A 57 27.32 1.22 5.77
CA GLY A 57 27.91 0.94 4.47
C GLY A 57 27.59 -0.46 3.96
N ILE A 58 27.51 -1.44 4.87
CA ILE A 58 27.09 -2.81 4.54
C ILE A 58 25.59 -2.87 4.27
N ALA A 59 24.76 -2.29 5.15
CA ALA A 59 23.31 -2.32 5.01
C ALA A 59 22.80 -1.63 3.73
N SER A 60 23.50 -0.59 3.27
CA SER A 60 23.15 0.13 2.04
C SER A 60 23.57 -0.60 0.76
N GLY A 61 24.39 -1.66 0.87
CA GLY A 61 25.02 -2.32 -0.27
C GLY A 61 26.12 -1.48 -0.92
N GLN A 62 26.62 -0.43 -0.24
CA GLN A 62 27.77 0.34 -0.72
C GLN A 62 29.07 -0.47 -0.64
N TYR A 63 29.18 -1.35 0.36
CA TYR A 63 30.34 -2.23 0.53
C TYR A 63 29.87 -3.67 0.72
N ASP A 64 30.66 -4.62 0.23
CA ASP A 64 30.31 -6.05 0.29
C ASP A 64 30.58 -6.65 1.66
N LYS A 65 31.63 -6.20 2.34
CA LYS A 65 32.12 -6.77 3.61
C LYS A 65 32.62 -5.69 4.55
N GLY A 66 32.29 -5.85 5.84
CA GLY A 66 32.66 -4.90 6.88
C GLY A 66 33.61 -5.52 7.91
N ILE A 67 34.53 -4.73 8.46
CA ILE A 67 35.40 -5.13 9.57
C ILE A 67 35.35 -4.09 10.68
N LEU A 68 35.09 -4.54 11.91
CA LEU A 68 35.08 -3.71 13.10
C LEU A 68 36.04 -4.23 14.16
N ILE A 69 36.77 -3.32 14.79
CA ILE A 69 37.75 -3.66 15.82
C ILE A 69 37.62 -2.71 17.00
N CYS A 70 37.58 -3.24 18.21
CA CYS A 70 37.78 -2.46 19.43
C CYS A 70 38.51 -3.29 20.48
N GLY A 71 38.53 -2.84 21.74
CA GLY A 71 39.18 -3.59 22.82
C GLY A 71 38.69 -5.03 22.95
N SER A 72 37.37 -5.25 23.05
CA SER A 72 36.76 -6.60 23.18
C SER A 72 35.92 -7.03 21.97
N GLY A 73 35.63 -6.11 21.05
CA GLY A 73 34.69 -6.31 19.94
C GLY A 73 33.21 -6.36 20.34
N ILE A 74 32.86 -6.55 21.62
CA ILE A 74 31.47 -6.73 22.08
C ILE A 74 30.59 -5.51 21.79
N GLY A 75 31.06 -4.31 22.14
CA GLY A 75 30.28 -3.09 21.93
C GLY A 75 30.03 -2.82 20.43
N MET A 76 31.06 -3.02 19.61
CA MET A 76 30.99 -2.85 18.16
C MET A 76 30.00 -3.83 17.53
N SER A 77 29.98 -5.11 17.96
CA SER A 77 29.05 -6.11 17.44
C SER A 77 27.60 -5.82 17.84
N ILE A 78 27.37 -5.32 19.07
CA ILE A 78 26.03 -4.91 19.52
C ILE A 78 25.52 -3.74 18.68
N VAL A 79 26.34 -2.72 18.43
CA VAL A 79 25.93 -1.56 17.64
C VAL A 79 25.65 -1.94 16.19
N ALA A 80 26.55 -2.71 15.57
CA ALA A 80 26.42 -3.13 14.17
C ALA A 80 25.14 -3.94 13.93
N ASN A 81 24.81 -4.90 14.79
CA ASN A 81 23.62 -5.74 14.66
C ASN A 81 22.29 -4.99 14.95
N ARG A 82 22.31 -3.70 15.32
CA ARG A 82 21.08 -2.89 15.37
C ARG A 82 20.67 -2.35 14.00
N ILE A 83 21.53 -2.48 13.00
CA ILE A 83 21.26 -1.99 11.64
C ILE A 83 20.68 -3.16 10.82
N PRO A 84 19.45 -3.02 10.29
CA PRO A 84 18.85 -4.06 9.47
C PRO A 84 19.73 -4.45 8.28
N GLY A 85 19.79 -5.74 7.97
CA GLY A 85 20.65 -6.27 6.90
C GLY A 85 22.11 -6.50 7.30
N VAL A 86 22.52 -6.13 8.53
CA VAL A 86 23.86 -6.43 9.06
C VAL A 86 23.81 -7.68 9.92
N ARG A 87 24.73 -8.60 9.63
CA ARG A 87 24.99 -9.84 10.38
C ARG A 87 26.41 -9.80 10.88
N ALA A 88 26.63 -9.03 11.95
CA ALA A 88 27.95 -8.83 12.52
C ALA A 88 28.31 -9.95 13.51
N ALA A 89 29.44 -10.61 13.29
CA ALA A 89 29.92 -11.71 14.12
C ALA A 89 31.20 -11.34 14.86
N LEU A 90 31.18 -11.42 16.18
CA LEU A 90 32.39 -11.35 17.00
C LEU A 90 33.14 -12.68 16.92
N CYS A 91 34.33 -12.67 16.35
CA CYS A 91 35.15 -13.86 16.16
C CYS A 91 36.51 -13.67 16.82
N ASN A 92 36.84 -14.56 17.77
CA ASN A 92 38.16 -14.63 18.40
C ASN A 92 38.95 -15.90 18.00
N ASP A 93 38.40 -16.72 17.11
CA ASP A 93 39.10 -17.88 16.52
C ASP A 93 38.58 -18.21 15.11
N CYS A 94 39.33 -19.07 14.41
CA CYS A 94 39.01 -19.47 13.03
C CYS A 94 37.75 -20.35 12.96
N PHE A 95 37.38 -21.05 14.03
CA PHE A 95 36.15 -21.84 14.07
C PHE A 95 34.92 -20.93 14.03
N LEU A 96 34.88 -19.89 14.87
CA LEU A 96 33.82 -18.89 14.87
C LEU A 96 33.80 -18.08 13.58
N ALA A 97 34.96 -17.71 13.05
CA ALA A 97 35.08 -17.04 11.75
C ALA A 97 34.41 -17.87 10.64
N LYS A 98 34.77 -19.15 10.54
CA LYS A 98 34.19 -20.08 9.58
C LYS A 98 32.70 -20.29 9.82
N ALA A 99 32.29 -20.59 11.05
CA ALA A 99 30.89 -20.84 11.39
C ALA A 99 30.00 -19.61 11.12
N SER A 100 30.50 -18.40 11.37
CA SER A 100 29.75 -17.16 11.12
C SER A 100 29.42 -16.99 9.63
N ARG A 101 30.36 -17.30 8.73
CA ARG A 101 30.14 -17.28 7.28
C ARG A 101 29.30 -18.45 6.81
N GLN A 102 29.66 -19.68 7.17
CA GLN A 102 28.96 -20.88 6.69
C GLN A 102 27.51 -20.93 7.15
N HIS A 103 27.25 -20.63 8.42
CA HIS A 103 25.94 -20.86 9.00
C HIS A 103 25.03 -19.64 8.99
N ASN A 104 25.61 -18.45 9.01
CA ASN A 104 24.88 -17.20 9.22
C ASN A 104 25.17 -16.14 8.16
N ASP A 105 25.92 -16.47 7.09
CA ASP A 105 26.33 -15.53 6.05
C ASP A 105 26.73 -14.15 6.61
N ALA A 106 27.57 -14.15 7.66
CA ALA A 106 27.95 -12.92 8.34
C ALA A 106 28.63 -11.97 7.36
N ASN A 107 28.09 -10.77 7.15
CA ASN A 107 28.64 -9.78 6.21
C ASN A 107 29.55 -8.74 6.91
N LEU A 108 29.67 -8.83 8.25
CA LEU A 108 30.55 -7.98 9.02
C LEU A 108 31.34 -8.81 10.07
N LEU A 109 32.67 -8.75 10.02
CA LEU A 109 33.57 -9.38 10.98
C LEU A 109 33.90 -8.41 12.12
N VAL A 110 33.76 -8.85 13.37
CA VAL A 110 34.11 -8.07 14.56
C VAL A 110 35.21 -8.77 15.35
N MET A 111 36.21 -8.00 15.78
CA MET A 111 37.39 -8.49 16.46
C MET A 111 37.75 -7.65 17.70
N GLY A 112 38.33 -8.29 18.72
CA GLY A 112 38.75 -7.64 19.96
C GLY A 112 40.26 -7.63 20.14
N GLU A 113 40.95 -6.51 19.91
CA GLU A 113 42.43 -6.42 19.94
C GLU A 113 43.04 -6.92 21.26
N ARG A 114 42.34 -6.79 22.40
CA ARG A 114 42.86 -7.25 23.71
C ARG A 114 42.83 -8.77 23.86
N ASP A 115 41.96 -9.46 23.14
CA ASP A 115 41.78 -10.91 23.23
C ASP A 115 42.55 -11.63 22.11
N ILE A 116 42.66 -10.99 20.94
CA ILE A 116 43.32 -11.55 19.77
C ILE A 116 44.54 -10.72 19.36
N GLY A 117 45.72 -11.33 19.49
CA GLY A 117 46.96 -10.78 18.92
C GLY A 117 46.93 -10.77 17.38
N GLN A 118 47.80 -9.96 16.77
CA GLN A 118 47.84 -9.70 15.33
C GLN A 118 47.91 -10.95 14.45
N ALA A 119 48.78 -11.92 14.78
CA ALA A 119 48.94 -13.13 13.97
C ALA A 119 47.63 -13.93 13.87
N ARG A 120 46.98 -14.16 15.01
CA ARG A 120 45.69 -14.86 15.08
C ARG A 120 44.57 -14.08 14.39
N ALA A 121 44.58 -12.75 14.49
CA ALA A 121 43.60 -11.92 13.81
C ALA A 121 43.71 -12.02 12.28
N LEU A 122 44.92 -12.16 11.72
CA LEU A 122 45.12 -12.39 10.29
C LEU A 122 44.62 -13.78 9.87
N GLU A 123 44.84 -14.82 10.68
CA GLU A 123 44.28 -16.15 10.42
C GLU A 123 42.74 -16.16 10.44
N ILE A 124 42.15 -15.43 11.38
CA ILE A 124 40.69 -15.23 11.48
C ILE A 124 40.17 -14.51 10.24
N LEU A 125 40.83 -13.42 9.84
CA LEU A 125 40.50 -12.65 8.64
C LEU A 125 40.51 -13.53 7.39
N ASP A 126 41.60 -14.28 7.18
CA ASP A 126 41.75 -15.16 6.02
C ASP A 126 40.69 -16.27 6.03
N THR A 127 40.42 -16.86 7.19
CA THR A 127 39.37 -17.86 7.32
C THR A 127 38.00 -17.28 6.95
N TRP A 128 37.68 -16.08 7.45
CA TRP A 128 36.39 -15.43 7.21
C TRP A 128 36.21 -15.02 5.75
N LEU A 129 37.22 -14.42 5.12
CA LEU A 129 37.15 -13.99 3.72
C LEU A 129 37.00 -15.17 2.75
N ASN A 130 37.69 -16.29 3.01
CA ASN A 130 37.69 -17.46 2.13
C ASN A 130 36.52 -18.44 2.36
N THR A 131 35.74 -18.25 3.42
CA THR A 131 34.65 -19.16 3.75
C THR A 131 33.35 -18.77 3.03
N GLN A 132 32.83 -19.70 2.22
CA GLN A 132 31.56 -19.57 1.52
C GLN A 132 30.36 -19.90 2.42
N PHE A 133 29.21 -19.29 2.12
CA PHE A 133 27.95 -19.59 2.80
C PHE A 133 27.47 -21.01 2.47
N ALA A 134 27.02 -21.76 3.47
CA ALA A 134 26.41 -23.06 3.25
C ALA A 134 24.90 -22.87 3.02
N GLU A 135 24.39 -23.26 1.85
CA GLU A 135 22.96 -23.14 1.54
C GLU A 135 22.07 -24.13 2.33
N GLY A 136 20.81 -24.29 1.91
CA GLY A 136 19.86 -25.25 2.50
C GLY A 136 19.29 -24.77 3.84
N ARG A 137 19.51 -25.52 4.93
CA ARG A 137 18.90 -25.22 6.24
C ARG A 137 19.31 -23.86 6.81
N HIS A 138 20.49 -23.38 6.42
CA HIS A 138 21.06 -22.11 6.86
C HIS A 138 20.45 -20.94 6.09
N ALA A 139 20.20 -21.09 4.78
CA ALA A 139 19.46 -20.10 3.98
C ALA A 139 18.07 -19.81 4.58
N ARG A 140 17.35 -20.85 4.99
CA ARG A 140 16.06 -20.70 5.69
C ARG A 140 16.16 -19.91 7.00
N ARG A 141 17.24 -20.11 7.78
CA ARG A 141 17.44 -19.36 9.04
C ARG A 141 17.81 -17.91 8.77
N ILE A 142 18.56 -17.65 7.71
CA ILE A 142 18.87 -16.28 7.28
C ILE A 142 17.61 -15.58 6.82
N GLU A 143 16.76 -16.25 6.05
CA GLU A 143 15.44 -15.75 5.70
C GLU A 143 14.62 -15.41 6.96
N GLN A 144 14.66 -16.25 8.00
CA GLN A 144 13.99 -15.94 9.28
C GLN A 144 14.59 -14.72 9.98
N ILE A 145 15.93 -14.64 10.10
CA ILE A 145 16.63 -13.50 10.69
C ILE A 145 16.27 -12.22 9.95
N ASP A 146 16.43 -12.20 8.63
CA ASP A 146 16.22 -11.01 7.81
C ASP A 146 14.73 -10.65 7.67
N SER A 147 13.83 -11.63 7.71
CA SER A 147 12.37 -11.37 7.63
C SER A 147 11.78 -10.80 8.93
N GLU A 148 12.39 -11.06 10.09
CA GLU A 148 12.00 -10.47 11.37
C GLU A 148 12.50 -9.02 11.58
N TYR A 149 13.41 -8.50 10.74
CA TYR A 149 13.90 -7.11 10.83
C TYR A 149 13.18 -6.11 9.92
N HIS A 150 12.13 -6.53 9.21
CA HIS A 150 11.30 -5.66 8.35
C HIS A 150 9.88 -5.47 8.87
N VAL A 151 9.69 -5.56 10.17
CA VAL A 151 8.35 -5.50 10.75
C VAL A 151 8.01 -4.04 11.02
N VAL A 152 7.31 -3.41 10.07
CA VAL A 152 6.59 -2.14 10.31
C VAL A 152 5.61 -2.27 11.50
N ASP A 153 5.32 -3.51 11.91
CA ASP A 153 4.49 -3.93 13.04
C ASP A 153 5.28 -4.46 14.28
N ASP A 154 6.57 -4.12 14.47
CA ASP A 154 7.24 -4.41 15.76
C ASP A 154 6.81 -3.37 16.80
N TYR A 155 5.87 -3.77 17.66
CA TYR A 155 5.32 -2.94 18.72
C TYR A 155 6.01 -3.16 20.07
N SER A 156 7.12 -3.89 20.14
CA SER A 156 7.80 -4.24 21.41
C SER A 156 8.19 -3.01 22.23
N PHE A 157 8.63 -1.93 21.56
CA PHE A 157 8.93 -0.66 22.20
C PHE A 157 7.65 0.03 22.73
N LEU A 158 6.61 0.12 21.89
CA LEU A 158 5.33 0.74 22.26
C LEU A 158 4.63 -0.03 23.38
N LYS A 159 4.74 -1.36 23.41
CA LYS A 159 4.11 -2.24 24.41
C LYS A 159 4.58 -1.95 25.83
N ARG A 160 5.79 -1.43 25.99
CA ARG A 160 6.33 -1.00 27.30
C ARG A 160 5.66 0.28 27.81
N PHE A 161 5.09 1.06 26.91
CA PHE A 161 4.45 2.34 27.19
C PHE A 161 2.92 2.23 27.21
N ASP A 162 2.34 1.58 26.21
CA ASP A 162 0.88 1.45 26.01
C ASP A 162 0.53 0.02 25.55
N PRO A 163 0.45 -0.96 26.48
CA PRO A 163 0.14 -2.35 26.15
C PRO A 163 -1.30 -2.54 25.65
N GLU A 164 -2.25 -1.70 26.07
CA GLU A 164 -3.66 -1.78 25.65
C GLU A 164 -3.80 -1.44 24.16
N LEU A 165 -3.13 -0.37 23.70
CA LEU A 165 -3.10 -0.04 22.28
C LEU A 165 -2.41 -1.14 21.47
N VAL A 166 -1.34 -1.73 21.99
CA VAL A 166 -0.63 -2.82 21.32
C VAL A 166 -1.49 -4.07 21.17
N GLU A 167 -2.35 -4.39 22.13
CA GLU A 167 -3.32 -5.50 21.98
C GLU A 167 -4.20 -5.30 20.75
N GLY A 168 -4.73 -4.08 20.55
CA GLY A 168 -5.50 -3.74 19.36
C GLY A 168 -4.72 -3.84 18.05
N LEU A 169 -3.46 -3.37 18.05
CA LEU A 169 -2.58 -3.42 16.88
C LEU A 169 -2.20 -4.86 16.50
N GLU A 170 -1.76 -5.67 17.47
CA GLU A 170 -1.44 -7.09 17.27
C GLU A 170 -2.71 -7.88 16.87
N GLY A 171 -3.86 -7.55 17.46
CA GLY A 171 -5.16 -8.11 17.12
C GLY A 171 -5.56 -7.88 15.66
N GLU A 172 -5.41 -6.65 15.16
CA GLU A 172 -5.74 -6.31 13.77
C GLU A 172 -4.76 -6.95 12.77
N VAL A 173 -3.46 -7.00 13.11
CA VAL A 173 -2.47 -7.76 12.31
C VAL A 173 -2.89 -9.22 12.20
N ASN A 174 -3.29 -9.84 13.31
CA ASN A 174 -3.76 -11.22 13.31
C ASN A 174 -5.07 -11.39 12.53
N ARG A 175 -6.02 -10.45 12.64
CA ARG A 175 -7.27 -10.48 11.86
C ARG A 175 -6.96 -10.49 10.36
N GLN A 176 -6.14 -9.56 9.88
CA GLN A 176 -5.79 -9.47 8.46
C GLN A 176 -4.97 -10.67 7.97
N LYS A 177 -4.09 -11.23 8.82
CA LYS A 177 -3.33 -12.44 8.49
C LYS A 177 -4.23 -13.66 8.30
N TYR A 178 -5.27 -13.80 9.12
CA TYR A 178 -6.00 -15.07 9.26
C TYR A 178 -7.47 -15.03 8.82
N LYS A 179 -7.96 -13.89 8.32
CA LYS A 179 -9.25 -13.77 7.63
C LYS A 179 -9.04 -13.51 6.13
N LEU A 180 -10.06 -13.88 5.33
CA LEU A 180 -10.18 -13.50 3.93
C LEU A 180 -10.82 -12.11 3.82
N GLU A 181 -10.11 -11.17 3.21
CA GLU A 181 -10.59 -9.80 3.04
C GLU A 181 -11.16 -9.61 1.63
N LEU A 182 -12.50 -9.53 1.53
CA LEU A 182 -13.25 -9.38 0.27
C LEU A 182 -14.01 -8.06 0.19
N ILE A 183 -13.77 -7.11 1.10
CA ILE A 183 -14.29 -5.74 0.97
C ILE A 183 -13.67 -5.08 -0.27
N ALA A 184 -14.49 -4.74 -1.26
CA ALA A 184 -14.04 -4.20 -2.56
C ALA A 184 -13.26 -2.87 -2.52
N SER A 185 -13.30 -2.16 -1.39
CA SER A 185 -12.58 -0.91 -1.15
C SER A 185 -11.31 -1.08 -0.30
N GLU A 186 -11.02 -2.29 0.17
CA GLU A 186 -9.81 -2.56 0.94
C GLU A 186 -8.69 -3.13 0.08
N ASN A 187 -7.47 -2.89 0.54
CA ASN A 187 -6.25 -3.43 -0.05
C ASN A 187 -5.11 -3.33 0.97
N ILE A 188 -4.00 -3.99 0.68
CA ILE A 188 -2.84 -4.07 1.56
C ILE A 188 -1.71 -3.24 0.94
N ALA A 189 -1.36 -2.13 1.57
CA ALA A 189 -0.24 -1.29 1.13
C ALA A 189 1.10 -2.02 1.32
N SER A 190 2.08 -1.74 0.47
CA SER A 190 3.40 -2.37 0.58
C SER A 190 4.12 -1.98 1.88
N PRO A 191 5.09 -2.79 2.37
CA PRO A 191 5.87 -2.46 3.55
C PRO A 191 6.62 -1.15 3.36
N TRP A 192 7.04 -0.86 2.14
CA TRP A 192 7.70 0.40 1.77
C TRP A 192 6.75 1.59 1.94
N VAL A 193 5.51 1.50 1.43
CA VAL A 193 4.49 2.54 1.61
C VAL A 193 4.22 2.75 3.10
N ARG A 194 4.05 1.68 3.87
CA ARG A 194 3.79 1.75 5.31
C ARG A 194 4.98 2.35 6.09
N HIS A 195 6.20 2.01 5.72
CA HIS A 195 7.42 2.57 6.31
C HIS A 195 7.53 4.08 6.05
N VAL A 196 7.19 4.55 4.85
CA VAL A 196 7.21 5.99 4.54
C VAL A 196 6.11 6.75 5.30
N MET A 197 4.95 6.11 5.56
CA MET A 197 3.88 6.71 6.35
C MET A 197 4.32 7.07 7.78
N SER A 198 5.22 6.29 8.40
CA SER A 198 5.75 6.54 9.74
C SER A 198 7.02 7.40 9.78
N SER A 199 7.36 8.06 8.67
CA SER A 199 8.59 8.85 8.57
C SER A 199 8.54 10.21 9.28
N VAL A 200 9.72 10.82 9.46
CA VAL A 200 9.92 12.17 10.04
C VAL A 200 9.14 13.27 9.33
N MET A 201 8.68 13.03 8.09
CA MET A 201 7.83 13.98 7.36
C MET A 201 6.50 14.26 8.06
N THR A 202 6.10 13.45 9.04
CA THR A 202 4.92 13.72 9.86
C THR A 202 5.02 15.02 10.67
N HIS A 203 6.23 15.46 11.02
CA HIS A 203 6.44 16.69 11.79
C HIS A 203 6.35 17.96 10.93
N LYS A 204 6.44 17.86 9.60
CA LYS A 204 6.61 19.04 8.75
C LYS A 204 5.27 19.67 8.39
N TYR A 205 5.06 20.90 8.86
CA TYR A 205 3.98 21.78 8.43
C TYR A 205 4.40 22.54 7.15
N ALA A 206 3.70 22.32 6.03
CA ALA A 206 4.13 22.78 4.69
C ALA A 206 2.98 23.40 3.86
N GLU A 207 2.24 24.34 4.45
CA GLU A 207 1.16 25.05 3.77
C GLU A 207 1.61 25.76 2.48
N GLY A 208 0.73 25.77 1.48
CA GLY A 208 1.02 26.19 0.12
C GLY A 208 1.36 25.02 -0.80
N TYR A 209 2.10 25.31 -1.87
CA TYR A 209 2.48 24.34 -2.91
C TYR A 209 4.00 24.37 -3.14
N PRO A 210 4.61 23.36 -3.79
CA PRO A 210 6.04 23.33 -4.03
C PRO A 210 6.57 24.64 -4.63
N GLY A 211 7.62 25.19 -4.05
CA GLY A 211 8.21 26.49 -4.44
C GLY A 211 7.40 27.74 -4.04
N LYS A 212 6.19 27.59 -3.51
CA LYS A 212 5.32 28.70 -3.02
C LYS A 212 4.67 28.31 -1.69
N ARG A 213 5.50 28.18 -0.66
CA ARG A 213 5.11 27.79 0.71
C ARG A 213 4.91 29.01 1.60
N TYR A 214 4.03 28.87 2.59
CA TYR A 214 3.79 29.88 3.62
C TYR A 214 4.87 29.85 4.72
N TYR A 215 5.58 28.72 4.86
CA TYR A 215 6.63 28.50 5.85
C TYR A 215 7.95 28.08 5.19
N GLY A 216 9.07 28.41 5.82
CA GLY A 216 10.41 27.98 5.40
C GLY A 216 10.73 26.52 5.72
N GLY A 217 11.91 26.04 5.28
CA GLY A 217 12.41 24.67 5.55
C GLY A 217 11.61 23.57 4.86
N CYS A 218 11.15 23.83 3.63
CA CYS A 218 10.32 22.90 2.85
C CYS A 218 11.10 22.21 1.71
N GLU A 219 12.42 22.40 1.60
CA GLU A 219 13.19 21.92 0.43
C GLU A 219 13.03 20.41 0.17
N PHE A 220 12.96 19.58 1.22
CA PHE A 220 12.88 18.13 1.09
C PHE A 220 11.44 17.62 0.93
N VAL A 221 10.46 18.27 1.57
CA VAL A 221 9.05 17.87 1.40
C VAL A 221 8.52 18.28 0.01
N ASP A 222 9.07 19.33 -0.58
CA ASP A 222 8.82 19.71 -1.98
C ASP A 222 9.32 18.65 -2.98
N ILE A 223 10.35 17.87 -2.64
CA ILE A 223 10.77 16.73 -3.47
C ILE A 223 9.69 15.66 -3.46
N ALA A 224 9.18 15.28 -2.28
CA ALA A 224 8.15 14.26 -2.15
C ALA A 224 6.86 14.64 -2.89
N GLU A 225 6.42 15.89 -2.75
CA GLU A 225 5.21 16.37 -3.41
C GLU A 225 5.37 16.46 -4.93
N ARG A 226 6.50 16.97 -5.44
CA ARG A 226 6.78 16.99 -6.89
C ARG A 226 6.82 15.58 -7.47
N LEU A 227 7.49 14.64 -6.82
CA LEU A 227 7.53 13.24 -7.26
C LEU A 227 6.13 12.62 -7.31
N ALA A 228 5.27 12.91 -6.33
CA ALA A 228 3.89 12.42 -6.35
C ALA A 228 3.09 12.98 -7.53
N ILE A 229 3.21 14.29 -7.79
CA ILE A 229 2.55 14.98 -8.91
C ILE A 229 3.03 14.43 -10.25
N GLU A 230 4.34 14.35 -10.48
CA GLU A 230 4.94 13.87 -11.72
C GLU A 230 4.54 12.43 -12.02
N ARG A 231 4.53 11.56 -11.01
CA ARG A 231 4.13 10.15 -11.16
C ARG A 231 2.65 10.00 -11.50
N LEU A 232 1.76 10.79 -10.89
CA LEU A 232 0.34 10.81 -11.27
C LEU A 232 0.14 11.31 -12.71
N LYS A 233 0.82 12.40 -13.08
CA LYS A 233 0.78 12.91 -14.45
C LYS A 233 1.22 11.85 -15.45
N LYS A 234 2.27 11.08 -15.14
CA LYS A 234 2.72 9.95 -15.95
C LYS A 234 1.71 8.80 -16.02
N LEU A 235 1.13 8.40 -14.88
CA LEU A 235 0.16 7.30 -14.80
C LEU A 235 -1.10 7.58 -15.64
N PHE A 236 -1.66 8.78 -15.48
CA PHE A 236 -2.98 9.11 -16.04
C PHE A 236 -2.92 10.03 -17.27
N LYS A 237 -1.71 10.39 -17.73
CA LYS A 237 -1.49 11.25 -18.90
C LYS A 237 -2.27 12.57 -18.79
N CYS A 238 -2.22 13.19 -17.61
CA CYS A 238 -2.94 14.43 -17.30
C CYS A 238 -2.00 15.64 -17.25
N GLU A 239 -2.56 16.83 -17.45
CA GLU A 239 -1.83 18.10 -17.44
C GLU A 239 -1.60 18.61 -16.00
N TYR A 240 -2.62 18.50 -15.15
CA TYR A 240 -2.58 18.94 -13.76
C TYR A 240 -2.87 17.78 -12.80
N ALA A 241 -2.15 17.76 -11.67
CA ALA A 241 -2.43 16.86 -10.55
C ALA A 241 -2.23 17.56 -9.20
N ASN A 242 -3.13 17.30 -8.26
CA ASN A 242 -3.00 17.74 -6.86
C ASN A 242 -3.11 16.54 -5.92
N VAL A 243 -2.07 16.36 -5.10
CA VAL A 243 -1.87 15.21 -4.20
C VAL A 243 -2.13 15.52 -2.74
N GLN A 244 -2.55 16.74 -2.41
CA GLN A 244 -2.78 17.18 -1.04
C GLN A 244 -4.11 16.72 -0.41
N PRO A 245 -5.18 16.32 -1.13
CA PRO A 245 -6.40 15.88 -0.47
C PRO A 245 -6.17 14.74 0.54
N HIS A 246 -6.68 14.92 1.75
CA HIS A 246 -6.53 13.95 2.84
C HIS A 246 -7.32 12.67 2.62
N SER A 247 -8.40 12.73 1.83
CA SER A 247 -9.13 11.55 1.36
C SER A 247 -9.87 11.85 0.04
N GLY A 248 -10.57 10.85 -0.52
CA GLY A 248 -11.40 11.03 -1.71
C GLY A 248 -12.55 12.02 -1.49
N THR A 249 -13.15 12.05 -0.29
CA THR A 249 -14.22 13.01 0.03
C THR A 249 -13.72 14.44 -0.02
N GLN A 250 -12.52 14.72 0.49
CA GLN A 250 -11.88 16.04 0.39
C GLN A 250 -11.49 16.38 -1.05
N ALA A 251 -11.07 15.40 -1.86
CA ALA A 251 -10.84 15.63 -3.29
C ALA A 251 -12.13 16.08 -4.00
N ASN A 252 -13.26 15.40 -3.72
CA ASN A 252 -14.57 15.80 -4.27
C ASN A 252 -15.00 17.19 -3.76
N MET A 253 -14.80 17.47 -2.47
CA MET A 253 -15.11 18.75 -1.86
C MET A 253 -14.32 19.91 -2.48
N ALA A 254 -13.04 19.71 -2.78
CA ALA A 254 -12.19 20.70 -3.45
C ALA A 254 -12.68 20.99 -4.88
N VAL A 255 -13.09 19.96 -5.64
CA VAL A 255 -13.66 20.18 -6.98
C VAL A 255 -14.98 20.94 -6.87
N TYR A 256 -15.92 20.48 -6.04
CA TYR A 256 -17.22 21.16 -5.90
C TYR A 256 -17.05 22.62 -5.49
N SER A 257 -16.24 22.89 -4.46
CA SER A 257 -16.04 24.26 -3.96
C SER A 257 -15.27 25.17 -4.93
N SER A 258 -14.59 24.60 -5.94
CA SER A 258 -13.87 25.36 -6.96
C SER A 258 -14.76 25.89 -8.08
N VAL A 259 -15.88 25.21 -8.40
CA VAL A 259 -16.75 25.55 -9.55
C VAL A 259 -18.23 25.71 -9.21
N LEU A 260 -18.67 25.31 -8.02
CA LEU A 260 -20.05 25.40 -7.57
C LEU A 260 -20.20 26.39 -6.42
N LYS A 261 -21.41 26.93 -6.31
CA LYS A 261 -21.90 27.67 -5.15
C LYS A 261 -22.93 26.81 -4.41
N PRO A 262 -23.12 26.99 -3.09
CA PRO A 262 -24.23 26.36 -2.38
C PRO A 262 -25.56 26.62 -3.10
N GLY A 263 -26.38 25.58 -3.22
CA GLY A 263 -27.64 25.58 -3.97
C GLY A 263 -27.51 25.27 -5.47
N ASP A 264 -26.31 25.29 -6.06
CA ASP A 264 -26.13 24.85 -7.45
C ASP A 264 -26.53 23.37 -7.61
N THR A 265 -27.05 23.01 -8.78
CA THR A 265 -27.53 21.65 -9.05
C THR A 265 -26.41 20.72 -9.50
N ILE A 266 -26.34 19.54 -8.88
CA ILE A 266 -25.48 18.42 -9.27
C ILE A 266 -26.37 17.26 -9.73
N LEU A 267 -26.02 16.65 -10.87
CA LEU A 267 -26.61 15.39 -11.33
C LEU A 267 -25.62 14.24 -11.06
N SER A 268 -26.02 13.25 -10.27
CA SER A 268 -25.11 12.19 -9.81
C SER A 268 -25.81 10.83 -9.66
N MET A 269 -25.04 9.76 -9.50
CA MET A 269 -25.58 8.42 -9.33
C MET A 269 -26.25 8.25 -7.95
N SER A 270 -27.46 7.70 -7.94
CA SER A 270 -28.17 7.34 -6.72
C SER A 270 -27.39 6.33 -5.87
N LEU A 271 -27.35 6.55 -4.54
CA LEU A 271 -26.61 5.70 -3.60
C LEU A 271 -27.10 4.23 -3.62
N PRO A 272 -28.41 3.91 -3.53
CA PRO A 272 -28.92 2.55 -3.67
C PRO A 272 -28.53 1.84 -4.97
N HIS A 273 -28.26 2.59 -6.04
CA HIS A 273 -27.93 2.06 -7.36
C HIS A 273 -26.41 1.96 -7.60
N GLY A 274 -25.58 2.30 -6.62
CA GLY A 274 -24.13 2.15 -6.68
C GLY A 274 -23.32 3.43 -6.50
N GLY A 275 -23.97 4.59 -6.28
CA GLY A 275 -23.31 5.86 -6.00
C GLY A 275 -22.47 5.86 -4.72
N HIS A 276 -21.92 7.02 -4.36
CA HIS A 276 -21.17 7.22 -3.11
C HIS A 276 -21.81 8.33 -2.27
N LEU A 277 -21.56 8.31 -0.95
CA LEU A 277 -22.09 9.32 -0.02
C LEU A 277 -21.73 10.76 -0.43
N SER A 278 -20.49 10.99 -0.88
CA SER A 278 -20.01 12.31 -1.33
C SER A 278 -20.56 12.75 -2.69
N HIS A 279 -21.41 11.94 -3.32
CA HIS A 279 -22.06 12.28 -4.59
C HIS A 279 -23.43 12.93 -4.38
N GLY A 280 -23.74 13.39 -3.16
CA GLY A 280 -24.97 14.12 -2.87
C GLY A 280 -25.91 13.47 -1.86
N SER A 281 -25.44 12.47 -1.09
CA SER A 281 -26.25 11.94 0.01
C SER A 281 -26.62 13.04 1.01
N PRO A 282 -27.87 13.11 1.51
CA PRO A 282 -28.30 14.16 2.45
C PRO A 282 -27.49 14.22 3.76
N VAL A 283 -26.85 13.12 4.14
CA VAL A 283 -25.97 13.06 5.33
C VAL A 283 -24.52 13.47 5.05
N SER A 284 -24.18 13.76 3.78
CA SER A 284 -22.87 14.23 3.36
C SER A 284 -22.90 15.75 3.13
N PHE A 285 -21.74 16.42 3.26
CA PHE A 285 -21.57 17.84 2.92
C PHE A 285 -22.16 18.18 1.54
N SER A 286 -22.04 17.25 0.59
CA SER A 286 -22.52 17.42 -0.78
C SER A 286 -24.05 17.54 -0.86
N GLY A 287 -24.79 16.69 -0.15
CA GLY A 287 -26.25 16.78 -0.10
C GLY A 287 -26.77 17.88 0.83
N GLN A 288 -25.93 18.38 1.75
CA GLN A 288 -26.27 19.52 2.60
C GLN A 288 -26.13 20.86 1.88
N LEU A 289 -25.12 21.00 1.02
CA LEU A 289 -24.76 22.28 0.41
C LEU A 289 -25.35 22.47 -0.99
N TYR A 290 -25.60 21.41 -1.75
CA TYR A 290 -25.99 21.49 -3.16
C TYR A 290 -27.37 20.87 -3.39
N ASN A 291 -28.03 21.30 -4.47
CA ASN A 291 -29.28 20.67 -4.91
C ASN A 291 -28.95 19.41 -5.73
N ILE A 292 -29.38 18.24 -5.27
CA ILE A 292 -28.98 16.97 -5.89
C ILE A 292 -30.13 16.37 -6.68
N VAL A 293 -29.86 16.07 -7.95
CA VAL A 293 -30.71 15.25 -8.81
C VAL A 293 -30.00 13.92 -9.03
N PHE A 294 -30.69 12.81 -8.80
CA PHE A 294 -30.11 11.49 -8.96
C PHE A 294 -30.52 10.85 -10.28
N TYR A 295 -29.56 10.27 -11.00
CA TYR A 295 -29.81 9.27 -12.04
C TYR A 295 -29.58 7.86 -11.48
N GLY A 296 -30.16 6.86 -12.15
CA GLY A 296 -30.12 5.47 -11.72
C GLY A 296 -29.54 4.52 -12.76
N VAL A 297 -30.03 3.29 -12.67
CA VAL A 297 -29.78 2.19 -13.60
C VAL A 297 -31.10 1.70 -14.14
N SER A 298 -31.10 1.07 -15.31
CA SER A 298 -32.30 0.46 -15.89
C SER A 298 -32.79 -0.72 -15.06
N LYS A 299 -34.10 -0.84 -14.85
CA LYS A 299 -34.73 -2.02 -14.22
C LYS A 299 -34.49 -3.33 -14.99
N LYS A 300 -34.22 -3.25 -16.30
CA LYS A 300 -34.05 -4.42 -17.16
C LYS A 300 -32.62 -4.96 -17.13
N THR A 301 -31.63 -4.06 -17.11
CA THR A 301 -30.22 -4.43 -17.27
C THR A 301 -29.38 -4.17 -16.04
N GLU A 302 -29.89 -3.37 -15.08
CA GLU A 302 -29.16 -2.90 -13.90
C GLU A 302 -27.84 -2.19 -14.26
N THR A 303 -27.77 -1.66 -15.48
CA THR A 303 -26.69 -0.80 -15.99
C THR A 303 -27.17 0.65 -16.08
N ILE A 304 -26.25 1.61 -16.02
CA ILE A 304 -26.58 3.05 -16.09
C ILE A 304 -27.48 3.32 -17.32
N ASP A 305 -28.60 3.98 -17.08
CA ASP A 305 -29.51 4.42 -18.15
C ASP A 305 -29.08 5.80 -18.65
N TYR A 306 -28.28 5.83 -19.72
CA TYR A 306 -27.76 7.08 -20.26
C TYR A 306 -28.84 8.00 -20.84
N GLU A 307 -30.00 7.47 -21.25
CA GLU A 307 -31.12 8.29 -21.70
C GLU A 307 -31.85 8.92 -20.51
N GLU A 308 -31.96 8.22 -19.38
CA GLU A 308 -32.40 8.82 -18.12
C GLU A 308 -31.45 9.95 -17.70
N VAL A 309 -30.13 9.71 -17.71
CA VAL A 309 -29.11 10.73 -17.42
C VAL A 309 -29.31 11.96 -18.31
N ARG A 310 -29.45 11.75 -19.62
CA ARG A 310 -29.67 12.84 -20.60
C ARG A 310 -30.97 13.60 -20.35
N THR A 311 -32.07 12.89 -20.10
CA THR A 311 -33.38 13.48 -19.83
C THR A 311 -33.35 14.34 -18.57
N LEU A 312 -32.76 13.83 -17.49
CA LEU A 312 -32.61 14.57 -16.23
C LEU A 312 -31.70 15.79 -16.42
N ALA A 313 -30.60 15.65 -17.16
CA ALA A 313 -29.71 16.76 -17.46
C ALA A 313 -30.44 17.89 -18.21
N LEU A 314 -31.19 17.56 -19.27
CA LEU A 314 -31.95 18.55 -20.05
C LEU A 314 -33.02 19.26 -19.21
N LYS A 315 -33.70 18.51 -18.34
CA LYS A 315 -34.76 19.01 -17.47
C LYS A 315 -34.23 19.91 -16.35
N HIS A 316 -33.17 19.49 -15.67
CA HIS A 316 -32.70 20.14 -14.45
C HIS A 316 -31.53 21.09 -14.66
N ARG A 317 -30.90 21.07 -15.84
CA ARG A 317 -29.77 21.93 -16.22
C ARG A 317 -28.70 22.00 -15.11
N PRO A 318 -28.15 20.84 -14.67
CA PRO A 318 -27.15 20.81 -13.61
C PRO A 318 -25.92 21.62 -13.99
N LYS A 319 -25.23 22.21 -13.01
CA LYS A 319 -23.91 22.80 -13.25
C LYS A 319 -22.81 21.77 -13.34
N LEU A 320 -23.00 20.62 -12.69
CA LEU A 320 -22.03 19.53 -12.68
C LEU A 320 -22.75 18.18 -12.80
N ILE A 321 -22.28 17.36 -13.72
CA ILE A 321 -22.64 15.95 -13.84
C ILE A 321 -21.48 15.14 -13.28
N LEU A 322 -21.76 14.29 -12.29
CA LEU A 322 -20.77 13.40 -11.69
C LEU A 322 -20.98 11.97 -12.19
N ALA A 323 -19.94 11.38 -12.76
CA ALA A 323 -19.88 9.96 -13.10
C ALA A 323 -18.87 9.23 -12.20
N GLY A 324 -19.31 8.18 -11.51
CA GLY A 324 -18.46 7.43 -10.58
C GLY A 324 -19.32 6.62 -9.62
N ALA A 325 -18.77 5.53 -9.09
CA ALA A 325 -19.55 4.58 -8.32
C ALA A 325 -18.70 3.86 -7.26
N SER A 326 -19.35 3.48 -6.17
CA SER A 326 -18.82 2.59 -5.13
C SER A 326 -19.17 1.13 -5.39
N ALA A 327 -20.32 0.87 -6.01
CA ALA A 327 -20.87 -0.46 -6.16
C ALA A 327 -21.56 -0.63 -7.53
N TYR A 328 -20.78 -0.42 -8.59
CA TYR A 328 -21.21 -0.65 -9.97
C TYR A 328 -20.21 -1.58 -10.68
N PRO A 329 -20.61 -2.79 -11.09
CA PRO A 329 -19.68 -3.82 -11.56
C PRO A 329 -19.35 -3.71 -13.06
N ARG A 330 -19.90 -2.74 -13.79
CA ARG A 330 -19.72 -2.60 -15.25
C ARG A 330 -18.86 -1.42 -15.62
N ILE A 331 -18.41 -1.40 -16.88
CA ILE A 331 -17.76 -0.24 -17.48
C ILE A 331 -18.71 0.95 -17.52
N ILE A 332 -18.17 2.15 -17.23
CA ILE A 332 -18.86 3.43 -17.38
C ILE A 332 -18.38 4.10 -18.66
N ASP A 333 -19.32 4.53 -19.50
CA ASP A 333 -19.03 5.28 -20.73
C ASP A 333 -18.86 6.77 -20.43
N PHE A 334 -17.63 7.16 -20.14
CA PHE A 334 -17.28 8.55 -19.84
C PHE A 334 -17.46 9.49 -21.05
N LYS A 335 -17.38 8.96 -22.28
CA LYS A 335 -17.61 9.75 -23.49
C LYS A 335 -19.09 10.12 -23.59
N LYS A 336 -20.00 9.19 -23.32
CA LYS A 336 -21.44 9.47 -23.32
C LYS A 336 -21.82 10.50 -22.25
N PHE A 337 -21.23 10.41 -21.06
CA PHE A 337 -21.39 11.45 -20.03
C PHE A 337 -20.89 12.83 -20.49
N ARG A 338 -19.78 12.88 -21.23
CA ARG A 338 -19.24 14.12 -21.80
C ARG A 338 -20.19 14.75 -22.81
N GLU A 339 -20.72 13.94 -23.74
CA GLU A 339 -21.72 14.38 -24.73
C GLU A 339 -22.93 15.01 -24.03
N ILE A 340 -23.48 14.34 -23.01
CA ILE A 340 -24.63 14.86 -22.24
C ILE A 340 -24.26 16.15 -21.50
N ALA A 341 -23.08 16.23 -20.90
CA ALA A 341 -22.63 17.42 -20.20
C ALA A 341 -22.47 18.62 -21.14
N ASP A 342 -21.96 18.42 -22.36
CA ASP A 342 -21.88 19.45 -23.39
C ASP A 342 -23.26 19.97 -23.82
N GLU A 343 -24.25 19.09 -24.01
CA GLU A 343 -25.62 19.47 -24.41
C GLU A 343 -26.30 20.46 -23.45
N VAL A 344 -25.91 20.41 -22.17
CA VAL A 344 -26.50 21.27 -21.13
C VAL A 344 -25.51 22.28 -20.55
N ASN A 345 -24.31 22.40 -21.12
CA ASN A 345 -23.24 23.27 -20.66
C ASN A 345 -22.87 23.05 -19.18
N ALA A 346 -22.77 21.78 -18.78
CA ALA A 346 -22.36 21.36 -17.43
C ALA A 346 -20.90 20.91 -17.39
N TYR A 347 -20.26 21.02 -16.23
CA TYR A 347 -18.99 20.34 -15.99
C TYR A 347 -19.21 18.83 -15.81
N LEU A 348 -18.47 18.01 -16.55
CA LEU A 348 -18.26 16.61 -16.19
C LEU A 348 -17.15 16.45 -15.14
N MET A 349 -17.48 15.83 -14.01
CA MET A 349 -16.55 15.31 -13.01
C MET A 349 -16.61 13.78 -12.97
N VAL A 350 -15.46 13.11 -12.90
CA VAL A 350 -15.38 11.66 -12.70
C VAL A 350 -14.73 11.31 -11.38
N ASP A 351 -15.43 10.57 -10.53
CA ASP A 351 -14.84 9.94 -9.33
C ASP A 351 -14.46 8.50 -9.66
N MET A 352 -13.17 8.26 -9.90
CA MET A 352 -12.63 6.95 -10.29
C MET A 352 -12.06 6.16 -9.10
N ALA A 353 -12.38 6.53 -7.85
CA ALA A 353 -11.74 5.98 -6.64
C ALA A 353 -11.60 4.46 -6.62
N HIS A 354 -12.63 3.74 -7.06
CA HIS A 354 -12.69 2.28 -7.07
C HIS A 354 -11.87 1.66 -8.20
N ILE A 355 -11.80 2.29 -9.37
CA ILE A 355 -11.22 1.74 -10.60
C ILE A 355 -9.89 2.38 -11.01
N ALA A 356 -9.36 3.33 -10.23
CA ALA A 356 -8.14 4.06 -10.53
C ALA A 356 -6.93 3.15 -10.82
N GLY A 357 -6.77 2.05 -10.07
CA GLY A 357 -5.71 1.07 -10.32
C GLY A 357 -5.88 0.34 -11.65
N LEU A 358 -7.11 0.02 -12.03
CA LEU A 358 -7.43 -0.64 -13.31
C LEU A 358 -7.21 0.32 -14.49
N ILE A 359 -7.58 1.60 -14.34
CA ILE A 359 -7.31 2.64 -15.33
C ILE A 359 -5.81 2.83 -15.51
N ALA A 360 -5.05 2.92 -14.41
CA ALA A 360 -3.58 3.03 -14.45
C ALA A 360 -2.89 1.84 -15.14
N ALA A 361 -3.54 0.67 -15.15
CA ALA A 361 -3.08 -0.54 -15.82
C ALA A 361 -3.67 -0.75 -17.22
N ASP A 362 -4.41 0.23 -17.77
CA ASP A 362 -5.07 0.16 -19.08
C ASP A 362 -6.13 -0.97 -19.19
N LEU A 363 -6.77 -1.35 -18.06
CA LEU A 363 -7.78 -2.43 -17.99
C LEU A 363 -9.22 -1.91 -17.83
N HIS A 364 -9.39 -0.61 -17.68
CA HIS A 364 -10.69 0.06 -17.63
C HIS A 364 -10.58 1.38 -18.41
N PRO A 365 -11.62 1.82 -19.15
CA PRO A 365 -11.57 3.09 -19.89
C PRO A 365 -11.13 4.26 -19.01
N SER A 366 -10.26 5.12 -19.59
CA SER A 366 -9.82 6.35 -18.95
C SER A 366 -10.89 7.44 -19.09
N PRO A 367 -11.19 8.21 -18.03
CA PRO A 367 -12.03 9.40 -18.14
C PRO A 367 -11.31 10.58 -18.78
N ILE A 368 -10.01 10.49 -19.01
CA ILE A 368 -9.21 11.53 -19.70
C ILE A 368 -9.13 11.15 -21.19
N PRO A 369 -9.46 12.05 -22.13
CA PRO A 369 -9.59 13.51 -21.97
C PRO A 369 -11.03 14.04 -21.76
N PHE A 370 -12.01 13.16 -21.50
CA PHE A 370 -13.43 13.53 -21.49
C PHE A 370 -13.84 14.39 -20.28
N ALA A 371 -13.40 14.04 -19.07
CA ALA A 371 -13.78 14.75 -17.85
C ALA A 371 -13.00 16.07 -17.69
N HIS A 372 -13.65 17.11 -17.16
CA HIS A 372 -12.95 18.34 -16.76
C HIS A 372 -12.17 18.12 -15.46
N PHE A 373 -12.76 17.33 -14.55
CA PHE A 373 -12.20 17.01 -13.25
C PHE A 373 -12.24 15.51 -13.03
N VAL A 374 -11.15 14.93 -12.55
CA VAL A 374 -11.09 13.54 -12.11
C VAL A 374 -10.63 13.50 -10.66
N THR A 375 -11.41 12.88 -9.78
CA THR A 375 -11.02 12.64 -8.39
C THR A 375 -10.85 11.16 -8.13
N SER A 376 -10.04 10.84 -7.13
CA SER A 376 -9.83 9.46 -6.72
C SER A 376 -9.28 9.37 -5.31
N THR A 377 -9.34 8.15 -4.77
CA THR A 377 -8.58 7.73 -3.60
C THR A 377 -7.28 7.02 -3.98
N THR A 378 -6.35 6.91 -3.03
CA THR A 378 -5.05 6.24 -3.24
C THR A 378 -4.97 4.81 -2.69
N HIS A 379 -5.92 4.35 -1.85
CA HIS A 379 -5.78 3.12 -1.05
C HIS A 379 -6.50 1.88 -1.61
N LYS A 380 -7.47 2.04 -2.51
CA LYS A 380 -8.29 0.93 -3.03
C LYS A 380 -7.50 0.08 -4.04
N THR A 381 -7.91 0.04 -5.30
CA THR A 381 -7.16 -0.64 -6.36
C THR A 381 -5.78 -0.02 -6.61
N MET A 382 -5.55 1.24 -6.21
CA MET A 382 -4.23 1.89 -6.25
C MET A 382 -3.25 1.38 -5.18
N ARG A 383 -3.71 0.66 -4.14
CA ARG A 383 -2.86 0.01 -3.12
C ARG A 383 -1.86 0.93 -2.39
N GLY A 384 -2.12 2.22 -2.35
CA GLY A 384 -1.33 3.21 -1.63
C GLY A 384 -1.84 3.52 -0.22
N PRO A 385 -1.34 4.59 0.42
CA PRO A 385 -1.83 5.01 1.73
C PRO A 385 -3.27 5.56 1.62
N ARG A 386 -3.97 5.75 2.75
CA ARG A 386 -5.22 6.52 2.77
C ARG A 386 -4.94 7.97 2.33
N GLY A 387 -5.80 8.51 1.48
CA GLY A 387 -5.53 9.74 0.76
C GLY A 387 -6.45 9.93 -0.45
N GLY A 388 -6.46 11.15 -1.00
CA GLY A 388 -7.09 11.47 -2.29
C GLY A 388 -6.17 12.25 -3.22
N PHE A 389 -6.58 12.37 -4.47
CA PHE A 389 -5.94 13.23 -5.46
C PHE A 389 -6.97 13.76 -6.47
N ILE A 390 -6.60 14.84 -7.15
CA ILE A 390 -7.39 15.49 -8.20
C ILE A 390 -6.53 15.57 -9.46
N LEU A 391 -7.10 15.24 -10.61
CA LEU A 391 -6.52 15.45 -11.94
C LEU A 391 -7.43 16.38 -12.73
N ALA A 392 -6.85 17.22 -13.57
CA ALA A 392 -7.60 18.12 -14.45
C ALA A 392 -6.72 18.58 -15.63
N LYS A 393 -7.28 19.43 -16.48
CA LYS A 393 -6.51 20.30 -17.39
C LYS A 393 -5.83 21.42 -16.63
N GLU A 394 -4.75 21.97 -17.20
CA GLU A 394 -3.95 23.02 -16.54
C GLU A 394 -4.76 24.31 -16.27
N GLU A 395 -5.76 24.61 -17.11
CA GLU A 395 -6.64 25.78 -16.95
C GLU A 395 -7.35 25.84 -15.58
N PHE A 396 -7.58 24.69 -14.94
CA PHE A 396 -8.23 24.59 -13.64
C PHE A 396 -7.26 24.62 -12.46
N ALA A 397 -5.95 24.61 -12.70
CA ALA A 397 -4.93 24.48 -11.64
C ALA A 397 -5.07 25.53 -10.54
N LYS A 398 -5.26 26.80 -10.93
CA LYS A 398 -5.36 27.92 -9.97
C LYS A 398 -6.59 27.82 -9.07
N VAL A 399 -7.75 27.48 -9.62
CA VAL A 399 -9.01 27.40 -8.86
C VAL A 399 -9.04 26.18 -7.95
N LEU A 400 -8.53 25.03 -8.43
CA LEU A 400 -8.45 23.81 -7.65
C LEU A 400 -7.45 23.92 -6.50
N ASN A 401 -6.27 24.48 -6.75
CA ASN A 401 -5.29 24.74 -5.71
C ASN A 401 -5.87 25.67 -4.64
N LYS A 402 -6.41 26.83 -5.03
CA LYS A 402 -7.02 27.77 -4.08
C LYS A 402 -8.16 27.14 -3.28
N SER A 403 -8.98 26.31 -3.93
CA SER A 403 -10.09 25.62 -3.26
C SER A 403 -9.62 24.57 -2.27
N ASN A 404 -8.56 23.80 -2.59
CA ASN A 404 -8.02 22.82 -1.65
C ASN A 404 -7.32 23.52 -0.47
N PHE A 405 -6.37 24.41 -0.78
CA PHE A 405 -5.67 25.24 0.21
C PHE A 405 -5.58 26.70 -0.30
N PRO A 406 -6.02 27.70 0.49
CA PRO A 406 -6.48 27.63 1.88
C PRO A 406 -7.97 27.31 2.06
N GLY A 407 -8.68 26.90 0.99
CA GLY A 407 -10.15 26.79 1.03
C GLY A 407 -10.71 25.78 2.02
N ILE A 408 -10.35 24.50 1.90
CA ILE A 408 -10.97 23.41 2.69
C ILE A 408 -9.99 22.59 3.56
N GLN A 409 -8.69 22.82 3.41
CA GLN A 409 -7.64 22.16 4.20
C GLN A 409 -6.62 23.19 4.69
N GLY A 410 -5.91 22.86 5.77
CA GLY A 410 -4.69 23.54 6.22
C GLY A 410 -3.42 22.83 5.73
N GLY A 411 -2.46 22.61 6.62
CA GLY A 411 -1.20 21.93 6.33
C GLY A 411 -1.35 20.54 5.66
N PRO A 412 -0.65 20.27 4.54
CA PRO A 412 -0.66 18.95 3.90
C PRO A 412 0.04 17.89 4.76
N MET A 413 -0.44 16.65 4.72
CA MET A 413 0.18 15.51 5.40
C MET A 413 1.40 15.00 4.61
N MET A 414 2.58 15.57 4.83
CA MET A 414 3.76 15.30 4.00
C MET A 414 4.23 13.83 4.03
N HIS A 415 4.11 13.14 5.17
CA HIS A 415 4.36 11.70 5.28
C HIS A 415 3.42 10.87 4.38
N ILE A 416 2.13 11.23 4.32
CA ILE A 416 1.17 10.60 3.41
C ILE A 416 1.49 10.96 1.96
N ILE A 417 1.85 12.20 1.63
CA ILE A 417 2.22 12.59 0.26
C ILE A 417 3.45 11.84 -0.21
N ALA A 418 4.46 11.65 0.63
CA ALA A 418 5.62 10.82 0.32
C ALA A 418 5.24 9.35 0.10
N ALA A 419 4.36 8.80 0.95
CA ALA A 419 3.84 7.45 0.78
C ALA A 419 3.00 7.30 -0.50
N LYS A 420 2.23 8.34 -0.89
CA LYS A 420 1.54 8.40 -2.19
C LYS A 420 2.54 8.39 -3.34
N ALA A 421 3.61 9.20 -3.26
CA ALA A 421 4.65 9.22 -4.28
C ALA A 421 5.22 7.81 -4.52
N LEU A 422 5.51 7.08 -3.44
CA LEU A 422 6.01 5.72 -3.52
C LEU A 422 4.99 4.75 -4.11
N ALA A 423 3.73 4.78 -3.66
CA ALA A 423 2.65 3.97 -4.23
C ALA A 423 2.46 4.25 -5.74
N PHE A 424 2.61 5.50 -6.18
CA PHE A 424 2.55 5.83 -7.61
C PHE A 424 3.78 5.32 -8.38
N LYS A 425 4.95 5.23 -7.74
CA LYS A 425 6.12 4.57 -8.34
C LYS A 425 5.86 3.08 -8.53
N GLU A 426 5.26 2.42 -7.54
CA GLU A 426 4.84 1.01 -7.67
C GLU A 426 3.79 0.86 -8.77
N ALA A 427 2.81 1.76 -8.86
CA ALA A 427 1.78 1.70 -9.90
C ALA A 427 2.32 1.87 -11.33
N LEU A 428 3.51 2.47 -11.50
CA LEU A 428 4.18 2.63 -12.78
C LEU A 428 4.90 1.37 -13.28
N THR A 429 4.99 0.31 -12.47
CA THR A 429 5.72 -0.92 -12.84
C THR A 429 4.85 -1.88 -13.65
N GLU A 430 5.51 -2.75 -14.43
CA GLU A 430 4.81 -3.84 -15.13
C GLU A 430 4.21 -4.85 -14.14
N SER A 431 4.85 -5.09 -13.00
CA SER A 431 4.31 -5.98 -11.95
C SER A 431 2.97 -5.48 -11.40
N PHE A 432 2.76 -4.17 -11.31
CA PHE A 432 1.45 -3.61 -10.95
C PHE A 432 0.40 -3.86 -12.03
N LYS A 433 0.76 -3.73 -13.31
CA LYS A 433 -0.17 -4.07 -14.41
C LYS A 433 -0.57 -5.55 -14.38
N GLN A 434 0.39 -6.45 -14.14
CA GLN A 434 0.10 -7.89 -13.99
C GLN A 434 -0.78 -8.18 -12.77
N TYR A 435 -0.54 -7.50 -11.65
CA TYR A 435 -1.40 -7.55 -10.48
C TYR A 435 -2.85 -7.14 -10.82
N GLN A 436 -3.07 -6.03 -11.51
CA GLN A 436 -4.43 -5.60 -11.87
C GLN A 436 -5.12 -6.56 -12.85
N LYS A 437 -4.38 -7.16 -13.78
CA LYS A 437 -4.90 -8.23 -14.65
C LYS A 437 -5.39 -9.41 -13.82
N GLN A 438 -4.61 -9.80 -12.81
CA GLN A 438 -4.99 -10.87 -11.90
C GLN A 438 -6.23 -10.50 -11.07
N VAL A 439 -6.37 -9.26 -10.61
CA VAL A 439 -7.57 -8.79 -9.89
C VAL A 439 -8.82 -9.00 -10.75
N VAL A 440 -8.82 -8.56 -12.01
CA VAL A 440 -9.97 -8.73 -12.91
C VAL A 440 -10.27 -10.21 -13.16
N LYS A 441 -9.24 -11.05 -13.39
CA LYS A 441 -9.41 -12.49 -13.57
C LYS A 441 -10.01 -13.17 -12.33
N ASN A 442 -9.48 -12.86 -11.15
CA ASN A 442 -9.96 -13.38 -9.88
C ASN A 442 -11.42 -12.97 -9.63
N THR A 443 -11.76 -11.70 -9.84
CA THR A 443 -13.14 -11.22 -9.66
C THR A 443 -14.09 -11.93 -10.61
N LYS A 444 -13.73 -12.09 -11.90
CA LYS A 444 -14.55 -12.81 -12.87
C LYS A 444 -14.75 -14.27 -12.49
N LYS A 445 -13.67 -14.97 -12.09
CA LYS A 445 -13.73 -16.38 -11.68
C LYS A 445 -14.61 -16.58 -10.45
N LEU A 446 -14.44 -15.75 -9.42
CA LEU A 446 -15.26 -15.83 -8.20
C LEU A 446 -16.75 -15.53 -8.51
N ALA A 447 -17.02 -14.52 -9.33
CA ALA A 447 -18.37 -14.18 -9.76
C ALA A 447 -19.03 -15.34 -10.54
N GLU A 448 -18.31 -15.93 -11.49
CA GLU A 448 -18.77 -17.07 -12.31
C GLU A 448 -19.17 -18.27 -11.44
N ILE A 449 -18.35 -18.64 -10.45
CA ILE A 449 -18.63 -19.79 -9.58
C ILE A 449 -19.90 -19.55 -8.75
N LEU A 450 -20.03 -18.37 -8.15
CA LEU A 450 -21.22 -18.02 -7.37
C LEU A 450 -22.46 -17.95 -8.25
N GLN A 451 -22.34 -17.44 -9.48
CA GLN A 451 -23.43 -17.45 -10.45
C GLN A 451 -23.86 -18.87 -10.83
N ASN A 452 -22.89 -19.76 -11.11
CA ASN A 452 -23.13 -21.17 -11.42
C ASN A 452 -23.75 -21.93 -10.23
N ALA A 453 -23.50 -21.50 -9.00
CA ALA A 453 -24.14 -22.02 -7.79
C ALA A 453 -25.56 -21.45 -7.55
N GLY A 454 -26.09 -20.67 -8.51
CA GLY A 454 -27.45 -20.15 -8.49
C GLY A 454 -27.62 -18.89 -7.65
N TYR A 455 -26.60 -18.04 -7.55
CA TYR A 455 -26.75 -16.68 -7.03
C TYR A 455 -26.90 -15.69 -8.18
N ARG A 456 -27.91 -14.81 -8.09
CA ARG A 456 -28.10 -13.75 -9.09
C ARG A 456 -27.05 -12.67 -8.89
N LEU A 457 -26.33 -12.33 -9.97
CA LEU A 457 -25.40 -11.20 -9.98
C LEU A 457 -26.11 -9.94 -10.46
N VAL A 458 -25.90 -8.82 -9.76
CA VAL A 458 -26.39 -7.50 -10.24
C VAL A 458 -25.74 -7.19 -11.58
N SER A 459 -26.57 -6.78 -12.55
CA SER A 459 -26.20 -6.57 -13.96
C SER A 459 -25.65 -7.80 -14.69
N GLY A 460 -25.75 -9.00 -14.10
CA GLY A 460 -25.38 -10.28 -14.70
C GLY A 460 -23.88 -10.61 -14.73
N GLY A 461 -23.02 -9.88 -13.99
CA GLY A 461 -21.57 -10.14 -14.00
C GLY A 461 -20.73 -8.91 -13.64
N THR A 462 -19.47 -8.91 -14.06
CA THR A 462 -18.50 -7.84 -13.76
C THR A 462 -17.45 -7.64 -14.85
N ASP A 463 -17.07 -6.38 -15.04
CA ASP A 463 -16.00 -5.92 -15.91
C ASP A 463 -14.82 -5.34 -15.11
N ASN A 464 -14.91 -5.29 -13.77
CA ASN A 464 -13.93 -4.63 -12.91
C ASN A 464 -13.55 -5.51 -11.70
N HIS A 465 -13.10 -4.89 -10.60
CA HIS A 465 -12.57 -5.60 -9.43
C HIS A 465 -13.64 -6.05 -8.43
N LEU A 466 -14.91 -5.72 -8.65
CA LEU A 466 -16.00 -6.03 -7.73
C LEU A 466 -17.24 -6.59 -8.43
N PHE A 467 -18.12 -7.22 -7.67
CA PHE A 467 -19.47 -7.59 -8.08
C PHE A 467 -20.41 -7.60 -6.87
N LEU A 468 -21.71 -7.64 -7.13
CA LEU A 468 -22.73 -7.78 -6.12
C LEU A 468 -23.53 -9.04 -6.37
N ILE A 469 -23.86 -9.75 -5.30
CA ILE A 469 -24.82 -10.85 -5.34
C ILE A 469 -26.11 -10.42 -4.65
N ASP A 470 -27.23 -10.85 -5.21
CA ASP A 470 -28.56 -10.72 -4.64
C ASP A 470 -28.88 -11.99 -3.83
N LEU A 471 -29.30 -11.80 -2.58
CA LEU A 471 -29.58 -12.85 -1.62
C LEU A 471 -31.09 -13.05 -1.37
N THR A 472 -31.95 -12.27 -2.05
CA THR A 472 -33.41 -12.30 -1.86
C THR A 472 -34.00 -13.69 -2.10
N GLU A 473 -33.63 -14.36 -3.19
CA GLU A 473 -34.12 -15.72 -3.50
C GLU A 473 -33.68 -16.78 -2.47
N ARG A 474 -32.66 -16.48 -1.67
CA ARG A 474 -32.19 -17.33 -0.57
C ARG A 474 -32.84 -16.97 0.77
N ASN A 475 -33.71 -15.96 0.81
CA ASN A 475 -34.29 -15.40 2.04
C ASN A 475 -33.24 -15.00 3.08
N ILE A 476 -32.08 -14.53 2.62
CA ILE A 476 -30.98 -14.06 3.48
C ILE A 476 -30.82 -12.55 3.29
N THR A 477 -30.74 -11.79 4.38
CA THR A 477 -30.43 -10.37 4.30
C THR A 477 -28.92 -10.15 4.14
N GLY A 478 -28.53 -9.04 3.52
CA GLY A 478 -27.11 -8.69 3.40
C GLY A 478 -26.42 -8.57 4.77
N LYS A 479 -27.14 -8.04 5.77
CA LYS A 479 -26.66 -7.95 7.16
C LYS A 479 -26.41 -9.32 7.80
N ASP A 480 -27.29 -10.29 7.58
CA ASP A 480 -27.14 -11.62 8.17
C ASP A 480 -26.02 -12.40 7.47
N ALA A 481 -25.92 -12.28 6.14
CA ALA A 481 -24.82 -12.85 5.37
C ALA A 481 -23.46 -12.28 5.78
N GLU A 482 -23.35 -10.94 5.89
CA GLU A 482 -22.12 -10.26 6.36
C GLU A 482 -21.67 -10.80 7.71
N LYS A 483 -22.59 -10.96 8.67
CA LYS A 483 -22.27 -11.50 10.00
C LYS A 483 -21.85 -12.96 9.97
N ALA A 484 -22.58 -13.82 9.25
CA ALA A 484 -22.28 -15.25 9.19
C ALA A 484 -20.93 -15.51 8.50
N LEU A 485 -20.65 -14.80 7.41
CA LEU A 485 -19.37 -14.88 6.71
C LEU A 485 -18.21 -14.35 7.58
N ASP A 486 -18.38 -13.22 8.27
CA ASP A 486 -17.32 -12.69 9.14
C ASP A 486 -17.01 -13.63 10.32
N ALA A 487 -18.03 -14.29 10.87
CA ALA A 487 -17.88 -15.32 11.90
C ALA A 487 -17.09 -16.54 11.37
N ALA A 488 -17.24 -16.86 10.09
CA ALA A 488 -16.47 -17.88 9.37
C ALA A 488 -15.08 -17.39 8.89
N GLY A 489 -14.68 -16.16 9.24
CA GLY A 489 -13.38 -15.60 8.84
C GLY A 489 -13.35 -14.98 7.44
N ILE A 490 -14.50 -14.71 6.83
CA ILE A 490 -14.63 -14.11 5.49
C ILE A 490 -15.26 -12.73 5.64
N THR A 491 -14.45 -11.68 5.50
CA THR A 491 -14.90 -10.30 5.67
C THR A 491 -15.42 -9.76 4.34
N VAL A 492 -16.71 -9.44 4.29
CA VAL A 492 -17.43 -8.81 3.16
C VAL A 492 -18.16 -7.58 3.65
N ASN A 493 -18.84 -6.85 2.76
CA ASN A 493 -19.78 -5.80 3.15
C ASN A 493 -21.18 -6.08 2.63
N LYS A 494 -22.19 -5.92 3.49
CA LYS A 494 -23.59 -5.79 3.08
C LYS A 494 -23.74 -4.59 2.17
N ASN A 495 -24.62 -4.68 1.18
CA ASN A 495 -24.79 -3.62 0.20
C ASN A 495 -26.22 -3.64 -0.35
N THR A 496 -26.81 -2.46 -0.52
CA THR A 496 -28.05 -2.33 -1.28
C THR A 496 -27.83 -2.81 -2.72
N ILE A 497 -28.84 -3.41 -3.32
CA ILE A 497 -28.88 -3.68 -4.76
C ILE A 497 -29.81 -2.67 -5.45
N PRO A 498 -29.76 -2.48 -6.78
CA PRO A 498 -30.75 -1.66 -7.46
C PRO A 498 -32.18 -2.08 -7.13
N PHE A 499 -33.04 -1.11 -6.82
CA PHE A 499 -34.44 -1.35 -6.45
C PHE A 499 -34.65 -2.21 -5.19
N ASP A 500 -33.68 -2.20 -4.26
CA ASP A 500 -33.78 -2.89 -2.97
C ASP A 500 -35.05 -2.48 -2.20
N THR A 501 -35.76 -3.47 -1.66
CA THR A 501 -36.91 -3.27 -0.78
C THR A 501 -36.51 -3.19 0.69
N GLN A 502 -35.29 -3.60 1.04
CA GLN A 502 -34.76 -3.55 2.39
C GLN A 502 -34.12 -2.18 2.69
N SER A 503 -34.05 -1.84 3.98
CA SER A 503 -33.39 -0.60 4.41
C SER A 503 -31.87 -0.66 4.20
N PRO A 504 -31.18 0.49 4.07
CA PRO A 504 -29.72 0.55 3.97
C PRO A 504 -28.95 -0.08 5.15
N PHE A 505 -29.61 -0.32 6.29
CA PHE A 505 -29.01 -0.98 7.45
C PHE A 505 -29.12 -2.52 7.41
N ILE A 506 -30.01 -3.06 6.58
CA ILE A 506 -30.29 -4.49 6.44
C ILE A 506 -29.80 -5.00 5.08
N THR A 507 -30.25 -4.35 4.00
CA THR A 507 -29.91 -4.63 2.59
C THR A 507 -30.26 -6.04 2.09
N SER A 508 -30.38 -6.18 0.77
CA SER A 508 -30.69 -7.47 0.12
C SER A 508 -29.48 -8.16 -0.52
N GLY A 509 -28.30 -7.55 -0.51
CA GLY A 509 -27.12 -8.10 -1.15
C GLY A 509 -25.84 -7.93 -0.34
N ILE A 510 -24.78 -8.54 -0.85
CA ILE A 510 -23.41 -8.29 -0.40
C ILE A 510 -22.55 -7.91 -1.61
N ARG A 511 -21.55 -7.07 -1.36
CA ARG A 511 -20.57 -6.66 -2.36
C ARG A 511 -19.24 -7.33 -2.05
N LEU A 512 -18.66 -7.96 -3.06
CA LEU A 512 -17.36 -8.62 -2.97
C LEU A 512 -16.38 -7.99 -3.94
N GLY A 513 -15.11 -7.93 -3.56
CA GLY A 513 -14.01 -7.56 -4.45
C GLY A 513 -12.74 -8.31 -4.10
N THR A 514 -11.89 -8.50 -5.10
CA THR A 514 -10.66 -9.31 -4.98
C THR A 514 -9.32 -8.56 -4.82
N PRO A 515 -9.21 -7.20 -4.76
CA PRO A 515 -7.89 -6.55 -4.66
C PRO A 515 -7.00 -7.04 -3.52
N ALA A 516 -7.55 -7.20 -2.31
CA ALA A 516 -6.78 -7.57 -1.11
C ALA A 516 -6.28 -9.02 -1.17
N VAL A 517 -7.15 -10.00 -1.48
CA VAL A 517 -6.75 -11.40 -1.66
C VAL A 517 -5.75 -11.58 -2.81
N THR A 518 -5.91 -10.83 -3.89
CA THR A 518 -4.97 -10.85 -5.02
C THR A 518 -3.61 -10.27 -4.63
N THR A 519 -3.56 -9.23 -3.78
CA THR A 519 -2.31 -8.69 -3.26
C THR A 519 -1.54 -9.72 -2.44
N ARG A 520 -2.24 -10.63 -1.74
CA ARG A 520 -1.63 -11.75 -1.00
C ARG A 520 -1.14 -12.90 -1.89
N GLY A 521 -1.29 -12.79 -3.21
CA GLY A 521 -0.81 -13.77 -4.20
C GLY A 521 -1.84 -14.82 -4.62
N MET A 522 -3.08 -14.74 -4.14
CA MET A 522 -4.15 -15.67 -4.53
C MET A 522 -4.56 -15.46 -6.01
N LYS A 523 -4.84 -16.54 -6.72
CA LYS A 523 -5.21 -16.56 -8.14
C LYS A 523 -6.54 -17.29 -8.36
N GLU A 524 -6.86 -17.60 -9.62
CA GLU A 524 -8.14 -18.20 -10.01
C GLU A 524 -8.43 -19.52 -9.26
N LYS A 525 -7.41 -20.35 -9.03
CA LYS A 525 -7.55 -21.60 -8.27
C LYS A 525 -7.96 -21.33 -6.82
N GLU A 526 -7.34 -20.35 -6.18
CA GLU A 526 -7.70 -19.94 -4.82
C GLU A 526 -9.11 -19.33 -4.77
N MET A 527 -9.57 -18.68 -5.84
CA MET A 527 -10.97 -18.19 -5.91
C MET A 527 -11.98 -19.34 -5.88
N GLU A 528 -11.64 -20.54 -6.36
CA GLU A 528 -12.50 -21.72 -6.25
C GLU A 528 -12.68 -22.13 -4.79
N THR A 529 -11.59 -22.19 -4.03
CA THR A 529 -11.65 -22.49 -2.58
C THR A 529 -12.40 -21.41 -1.81
N ILE A 530 -12.17 -20.13 -2.11
CA ILE A 530 -12.92 -19.02 -1.49
C ILE A 530 -14.42 -19.12 -1.79
N ALA A 531 -14.78 -19.44 -3.04
CA ALA A 531 -16.16 -19.65 -3.42
C ALA A 531 -16.79 -20.79 -2.63
N GLU A 532 -16.10 -21.92 -2.48
CA GLU A 532 -16.58 -23.07 -1.69
C GLU A 532 -16.89 -22.67 -0.24
N PHE A 533 -15.99 -21.92 0.41
CA PHE A 533 -16.21 -21.42 1.77
C PHE A 533 -17.45 -20.53 1.87
N ILE A 534 -17.60 -19.59 0.92
CA ILE A 534 -18.78 -18.71 0.86
C ILE A 534 -20.06 -19.54 0.69
N LEU A 535 -20.06 -20.49 -0.25
CA LEU A 535 -21.23 -21.32 -0.55
C LEU A 535 -21.64 -22.18 0.65
N ARG A 536 -20.68 -22.78 1.36
CA ARG A 536 -20.95 -23.58 2.57
C ARG A 536 -21.59 -22.75 3.68
N VAL A 537 -21.11 -21.52 3.90
CA VAL A 537 -21.67 -20.63 4.93
C VAL A 537 -23.06 -20.11 4.52
N LEU A 538 -23.24 -19.72 3.25
CA LEU A 538 -24.53 -19.20 2.77
C LEU A 538 -25.60 -20.29 2.60
N ALA A 539 -25.23 -21.57 2.50
CA ALA A 539 -26.17 -22.67 2.44
C ALA A 539 -27.03 -22.77 3.72
N ASP A 540 -26.43 -22.50 4.89
CA ASP A 540 -27.14 -22.36 6.16
C ASP A 540 -26.38 -21.41 7.10
N ILE A 541 -26.77 -20.14 7.08
CA ILE A 541 -26.14 -19.06 7.86
C ILE A 541 -26.33 -19.20 9.38
N LYS A 542 -27.13 -20.16 9.85
CA LYS A 542 -27.34 -20.45 11.28
C LYS A 542 -26.59 -21.69 11.75
N ASN A 543 -25.93 -22.41 10.84
CA ASN A 543 -25.19 -23.63 11.16
C ASN A 543 -23.83 -23.30 11.79
N GLU A 544 -23.80 -23.16 13.12
CA GLU A 544 -22.59 -22.83 13.87
C GLU A 544 -21.46 -23.83 13.65
N THR A 545 -21.75 -25.12 13.52
CA THR A 545 -20.75 -26.18 13.27
C THR A 545 -20.04 -25.95 11.94
N THR A 546 -20.80 -25.65 10.87
CA THR A 546 -20.24 -25.34 9.55
C THR A 546 -19.43 -24.06 9.59
N ILE A 547 -19.94 -23.02 10.23
CA ILE A 547 -19.24 -21.73 10.38
C ILE A 547 -17.90 -21.91 11.11
N GLN A 548 -17.86 -22.64 12.22
CA GLN A 548 -16.60 -22.87 12.95
C GLN A 548 -15.63 -23.77 12.18
N THR A 549 -16.15 -24.71 11.40
CA THR A 549 -15.32 -25.56 10.53
C THR A 549 -14.67 -24.71 9.43
N VAL A 550 -15.46 -23.94 8.70
CA VAL A 550 -14.97 -23.02 7.65
C VAL A 550 -14.00 -22.00 8.25
N LYS A 551 -14.24 -21.48 9.46
CA LYS A 551 -13.31 -20.56 10.14
C LYS A 551 -11.91 -21.14 10.31
N LYS A 552 -11.80 -22.42 10.68
CA LYS A 552 -10.51 -23.10 10.84
C LYS A 552 -9.82 -23.29 9.49
N GLU A 553 -10.57 -23.77 8.50
CA GLU A 553 -10.08 -23.97 7.13
C GLU A 553 -9.61 -22.65 6.50
N VAL A 554 -10.37 -21.55 6.67
CA VAL A 554 -10.00 -20.20 6.21
C VAL A 554 -8.71 -19.73 6.88
N ARG A 555 -8.55 -19.96 8.19
CA ARG A 555 -7.33 -19.60 8.92
C ARG A 555 -6.11 -20.35 8.36
N GLU A 556 -6.23 -21.65 8.14
CA GLU A 556 -5.18 -22.50 7.58
C GLU A 556 -4.87 -22.09 6.14
N PHE A 557 -5.89 -21.87 5.33
CA PHE A 557 -5.77 -21.39 3.96
C PHE A 557 -5.04 -20.05 3.89
N CYS A 558 -5.43 -19.08 4.72
CA CYS A 558 -4.78 -17.77 4.81
C CYS A 558 -3.33 -17.86 5.27
N ALA A 559 -2.96 -18.83 6.11
CA ALA A 559 -1.58 -19.00 6.57
C ALA A 559 -0.60 -19.34 5.43
N CYS A 560 -1.10 -19.93 4.34
CA CYS A 560 -0.32 -20.20 3.13
C CYS A 560 -0.02 -18.94 2.29
N PHE A 561 -0.69 -17.82 2.58
CA PHE A 561 -0.57 -16.56 1.84
C PHE A 561 -0.20 -15.42 2.80
N PRO A 562 1.08 -15.23 3.13
CA PRO A 562 1.49 -14.29 4.17
C PRO A 562 1.08 -12.86 3.79
N LEU A 563 0.60 -12.10 4.77
CA LEU A 563 0.14 -10.71 4.57
C LEU A 563 1.24 -9.81 3.98
N PHE A 564 2.52 -10.12 4.27
CA PHE A 564 3.69 -9.37 3.83
C PHE A 564 4.75 -10.21 3.11
N ALA A 565 4.37 -11.28 2.39
CA ALA A 565 5.30 -12.01 1.53
C ALA A 565 5.55 -11.26 0.21
N TRP A 566 6.27 -10.14 0.30
CA TRP A 566 6.71 -9.40 -0.87
C TRP A 566 8.01 -10.03 -1.35
N LYS A 567 8.00 -10.62 -2.55
CA LYS A 567 9.26 -10.81 -3.27
C LYS A 567 9.76 -9.41 -3.61
N ILE A 568 10.88 -9.01 -3.01
CA ILE A 568 11.66 -7.86 -3.46
C ILE A 568 11.98 -8.15 -4.93
N TYR A 569 11.40 -7.36 -5.83
CA TYR A 569 11.53 -7.57 -7.28
C TYR A 569 12.95 -7.35 -7.76
#